data_AF-A0A508A5F9-F1
#
_entry.id   AF-A0A508A5F9-F1
#
_cell.length_a   1.000
_cell.length_b   1.000
_cell.length_c   1.000
_cell.angle_alpha   90.00
_cell.angle_beta   90.00
_cell.angle_gamma   90.00
#
_symmetry.space_group_name_H-M   'P 1'
#
loop_
_entity.id
_entity.type
_entity.pdbx_description
1 polymer ?
#
loop_
_entity_poly.entity_id
_entity_poly.type
_entity_poly.pdbx_seq_one_letter_code
_entity_poly.pdbx_strand_id
1 'polypeptide(L)' 'MNVKLRLALLSLPLLGLSACASAPAQRTAPAPERSSSNAMAIDEEYVAYVERVARRRGISVTWVHQPRPQLPRTSTDE' A
#
# COMPACT_ATOMS: atom_id res chain seq x y z
N MET A 1 46.17 20.36 -12.54
CA MET A 1 45.03 20.38 -11.60
C MET A 1 45.16 19.19 -10.65
N ASN A 2 45.40 19.43 -9.36
CA ASN A 2 45.87 18.42 -8.41
C ASN A 2 44.83 17.30 -8.21
N VAL A 3 45.15 16.07 -8.64
CA VAL A 3 44.29 14.87 -8.52
C VAL A 3 43.81 14.62 -7.08
N LYS A 4 44.65 14.95 -6.10
CA LYS A 4 44.33 14.86 -4.67
C LYS A 4 43.18 15.78 -4.26
N LEU A 5 43.10 16.98 -4.86
CA LEU A 5 42.01 17.94 -4.62
C LEU A 5 40.69 17.41 -5.18
N ARG A 6 40.73 16.79 -6.36
CA ARG A 6 39.54 16.18 -6.99
C ARG A 6 39.02 15.00 -6.16
N LEU A 7 39.90 14.16 -5.62
CA LEU A 7 39.50 13.08 -4.73
C LEU A 7 38.85 13.59 -3.44
N ALA A 8 39.38 14.67 -2.85
CA ALA A 8 38.83 15.26 -1.63
C ALA A 8 37.45 15.90 -1.85
N LEU A 9 37.22 16.52 -3.02
CA LEU A 9 35.91 17.09 -3.38
C LEU A 9 34.85 16.01 -3.66
N LEU A 10 35.24 14.83 -4.14
CA LEU A 10 34.31 13.75 -4.44
C LEU A 10 33.88 12.93 -3.22
N SER A 11 34.65 12.92 -2.13
CA SER A 11 34.31 12.16 -0.90
C SER A 11 33.35 12.91 0.04
N LEU A 12 33.33 14.24 -0.02
CA LEU A 12 32.47 15.09 0.82
C LEU A 12 30.95 14.78 0.73
N PRO A 13 30.36 14.52 -0.45
CA PRO A 13 28.92 14.23 -0.52
C PRO A 13 28.55 12.85 0.03
N LEU A 14 29.45 11.85 0.07
CA LEU A 14 29.11 10.50 0.54
C LEU A 14 28.78 10.44 2.05
N LEU A 15 29.34 11.35 2.85
CA LEU A 15 29.05 11.40 4.29
C LEU A 15 27.71 12.10 4.62
N GLY A 16 27.13 12.85 3.68
CA GLY A 16 25.90 13.63 3.91
C GLY A 16 24.59 12.88 3.67
N LEU A 17 24.60 11.73 2.98
CA LEU A 17 23.38 11.01 2.59
C LEU A 17 22.82 10.04 3.63
N SER A 18 23.48 9.81 4.77
CA SER A 18 23.00 8.85 5.79
C SER A 18 21.74 9.31 6.55
N ALA A 19 21.33 10.57 6.41
CA ALA A 19 20.18 11.12 7.12
C ALA A 19 18.82 10.91 6.41
N CYS A 20 18.78 10.52 5.13
CA CYS A 20 17.53 10.42 4.37
C CYS A 20 16.81 9.06 4.46
N ALA A 21 17.39 8.07 5.15
CA ALA A 21 16.80 6.74 5.28
C ALA A 21 16.14 6.47 6.65
N SER A 22 15.80 7.52 7.42
CA SER A 22 15.03 7.38 8.64
C SER A 22 13.56 7.13 8.29
N ALA A 23 13.27 5.92 7.82
CA ALA A 23 11.90 5.44 7.70
C ALA A 23 11.36 5.26 9.12
N PRO A 24 10.25 5.90 9.51
CA PRO A 24 9.64 5.63 10.80
C PRO A 24 9.29 4.15 10.87
N ALA A 25 9.76 3.46 11.90
CA ALA A 25 9.38 2.09 12.21
C ALA A 25 7.85 2.06 12.35
N GLN A 26 7.18 1.54 11.32
CA GLN A 26 5.73 1.41 11.30
C GLN A 26 5.36 0.42 12.39
N ARG A 27 4.91 0.93 13.54
CA ARG A 27 4.30 0.13 14.60
C ARG A 27 3.04 -0.49 14.00
N THR A 28 3.10 -1.78 13.69
CA THR A 28 1.93 -2.57 13.35
C THR A 28 1.09 -2.64 14.62
N ALA A 29 0.10 -1.74 14.75
CA ALA A 29 -0.96 -1.94 15.73
C ALA A 29 -1.68 -3.26 15.38
N PRO A 30 -2.04 -4.09 16.37
CA PRO A 30 -2.87 -5.26 16.10
C PRO A 30 -4.17 -4.77 15.43
N ALA A 31 -4.52 -5.40 14.32
CA ALA A 31 -5.74 -5.07 13.60
C ALA A 31 -6.95 -5.25 14.55
N PRO A 32 -7.94 -4.33 14.56
CA PRO A 32 -9.15 -4.55 15.32
C PRO A 32 -9.80 -5.85 14.82
N GLU A 33 -10.11 -6.77 15.74
CA GLU A 33 -10.90 -7.95 15.41
C GLU A 33 -12.19 -7.48 14.74
N ARG A 34 -12.37 -7.82 13.46
CA ARG A 34 -13.65 -7.62 12.79
C ARG A 34 -14.63 -8.54 13.49
N SER A 35 -15.42 -7.95 14.39
CA SER A 35 -16.58 -8.59 14.96
C SER A 35 -17.52 -8.95 13.80
N SER A 36 -17.43 -10.18 13.30
CA SER A 36 -18.28 -10.71 12.25
C SER A 36 -19.63 -11.07 12.85
N SER A 37 -20.37 -10.06 13.26
CA SER A 37 -21.76 -10.21 13.64
C SER A 37 -22.58 -9.33 12.69
N ASN A 38 -23.05 -9.97 11.62
CA ASN A 38 -24.23 -9.55 10.84
C ASN A 38 -24.11 -8.37 9.86
N ALA A 39 -23.08 -8.36 8.99
CA ALA A 39 -23.04 -7.48 7.81
C ALA A 39 -22.94 -8.32 6.54
N MET A 40 -23.78 -8.01 5.54
CA MET A 40 -23.76 -8.60 4.20
C MET A 40 -22.30 -8.77 3.72
N ALA A 41 -21.92 -10.01 3.41
CA ALA A 41 -20.53 -10.35 3.09
C ALA A 41 -19.99 -9.41 2.00
N ILE A 42 -18.87 -8.76 2.29
CA ILE A 42 -18.12 -7.92 1.35
C ILE A 42 -17.20 -8.83 0.55
N ASP A 43 -17.00 -8.52 -0.72
CA ASP A 43 -16.01 -9.21 -1.54
C ASP A 43 -14.60 -8.70 -1.18
N GLU A 44 -14.02 -9.27 -0.13
CA GLU A 44 -12.73 -8.83 0.41
C GLU A 44 -11.57 -9.02 -0.58
N GLU A 45 -11.63 -10.06 -1.41
CA GLU A 45 -10.60 -10.33 -2.42
C GLU A 45 -10.60 -9.24 -3.49
N TYR A 46 -11.79 -8.90 -4.01
CA TYR A 46 -11.93 -7.84 -4.99
C TYR A 46 -11.53 -6.47 -4.42
N VAL A 47 -11.94 -6.14 -3.19
CA VAL A 47 -11.54 -4.90 -2.52
C VAL A 47 -10.02 -4.82 -2.39
N ALA A 48 -9.37 -5.87 -1.88
CA ALA A 48 -7.92 -5.92 -1.71
C ALA A 48 -7.18 -5.78 -3.05
N TYR A 49 -7.72 -6.38 -4.12
CA TYR A 49 -7.17 -6.23 -5.47
C TYR A 49 -7.21 -4.78 -5.93
N VAL A 50 -8.37 -4.12 -5.83
CA VAL A 50 -8.55 -2.72 -6.28
C VAL A 50 -7.65 -1.78 -5.50
N GLU A 51 -7.59 -1.90 -4.18
CA GLU A 51 -6.75 -1.07 -3.32
C GLU A 51 -5.26 -1.23 -3.63
N ARG A 52 -4.81 -2.47 -3.91
CA ARG A 52 -3.43 -2.74 -4.32
C ARG A 52 -3.09 -2.10 -5.67
N VAL A 53 -4.02 -2.12 -6.63
CA VAL A 53 -3.84 -1.45 -7.92
C VAL A 53 -3.82 0.07 -7.75
N ALA A 54 -4.74 0.62 -6.96
CA ALA A 54 -4.84 2.05 -6.71
C ALA A 54 -3.57 2.58 -6.03
N ARG A 55 -3.05 1.89 -5.01
CA ARG A 55 -1.80 2.25 -4.33
C ARG A 55 -0.62 2.30 -5.29
N ARG A 56 -0.48 1.32 -6.18
CA ARG A 56 0.59 1.30 -7.20
C ARG A 56 0.51 2.47 -8.19
N ARG A 57 -0.67 3.08 -8.33
CA ARG A 57 -0.93 4.21 -9.23
C ARG A 57 -1.01 5.55 -8.50
N GLY A 58 -0.82 5.59 -7.18
CA GLY A 58 -0.99 6.81 -6.39
C GLY A 58 -2.43 7.33 -6.33
N ILE A 59 -3.42 6.46 -6.54
CA ILE A 59 -4.84 6.81 -6.51
C ILE A 59 -5.40 6.53 -5.11
N SER A 60 -6.15 7.50 -4.56
CA SER A 60 -6.93 7.31 -3.34
C SER A 60 -8.31 6.74 -3.68
N VAL A 61 -8.70 5.65 -3.00
CA VAL A 61 -10.00 5.00 -3.18
C VAL A 61 -10.86 5.23 -1.95
N THR A 62 -12.11 5.63 -2.16
CA THR A 62 -13.13 5.71 -1.13
C THR A 62 -14.35 4.93 -1.61
N TRP A 63 -14.72 3.89 -0.87
CA TRP A 63 -15.87 3.05 -1.18
C TRP A 63 -17.14 3.70 -0.63
N VAL A 64 -18.00 4.21 -1.52
CA VAL A 64 -19.35 4.70 -1.12
C VAL A 64 -20.29 3.52 -0.90
N HIS A 65 -20.20 2.49 -1.74
CA HIS A 65 -20.85 1.20 -1.57
C HIS A 65 -19.81 0.10 -1.81
N GLN A 66 -19.64 -0.78 -0.84
CA GLN A 66 -18.70 -1.89 -1.00
C GLN A 66 -19.24 -2.96 -1.94
N PRO A 67 -18.36 -3.56 -2.76
CA PRO A 67 -18.74 -4.63 -3.66
C PRO A 67 -19.15 -5.87 -2.85
N ARG A 68 -20.26 -6.47 -3.28
CA ARG A 68 -20.77 -7.72 -2.71
C ARG A 68 -20.37 -8.89 -3.62
N PRO A 69 -20.06 -10.06 -3.07
CA PRO A 69 -19.81 -11.26 -3.85
C PRO A 69 -20.98 -11.51 -4.79
N GLN A 70 -20.69 -11.83 -6.05
CA GLN A 70 -21.72 -12.28 -6.96
C GLN A 70 -22.22 -13.63 -6.45
N LEU A 71 -23.48 -13.68 -6.01
CA LEU A 71 -24.16 -14.95 -5.87
C LEU A 71 -24.13 -15.65 -7.24
N PRO A 72 -23.89 -16.97 -7.29
CA PRO A 72 -24.00 -17.71 -8.54
C PRO A 72 -25.33 -17.36 -9.19
N ARG A 73 -25.29 -16.84 -10.42
CA ARG A 73 -26.50 -16.64 -11.21
C ARG A 73 -27.03 -18.04 -11.52
N THR A 74 -27.90 -18.58 -10.67
CA THR A 74 -28.76 -19.68 -11.09
C THR A 74 -29.63 -19.10 -12.19
N SER A 75 -29.29 -19.41 -13.45
CA SER A 75 -30.19 -19.26 -14.57
C SER A 75 -31.39 -20.15 -14.28
N THR A 76 -32.41 -19.59 -13.65
CA THR A 76 -33.77 -20.12 -13.74
C THR A 76 -34.24 -19.81 -15.15
N ASP A 77 -33.75 -20.59 -16.12
CA ASP A 77 -34.42 -20.79 -17.39
C ASP A 77 -35.21 -22.10 -17.26
N GLU A 78 -36.54 -21.94 -17.29
CA GLU A 78 -37.64 -22.91 -17.46
C GLU A 78 -37.69 -24.19 -16.60
#